data_AF-A0A381Z042-F1
#
_entry.id   AF-A0A381Z042-F1
#
_cell.length_a   1.000
_cell.length_b   1.000
_cell.length_c   1.000
_cell.angle_alpha   90.00
_cell.angle_beta   90.00
_cell.angle_gamma   90.00
#
_symmetry.space_group_name_H-M   'P 1'
#
loop_
_entity.id
_entity.type
_entity.pdbx_description
1 polymer ?
#
loop_
_entity_poly.entity_id
_entity_poly.type
_entity_poly.pdbx_seq_one_letter_code
_entity_poly.pdbx_strand_id
1 'polypeptide(L)'
;MDFLNGEGWHECDNVEHCYGCDLESSYIDIDLPGQEETINYDNAYAIRDKYEDAEENAFEDIGKDYWLEDEMIREEREVYTSEGNNYCYDPGHYFTAYSSEKGGFIDCEFELPVGHKFDERRLVFNTIDLDGNDFLNSISYIMPDDDPEDPTELDNMGGDTTGKGWECSMFEITRPVEDDDK
;
A
#
# COMPACT_ATOMS: atom_id res chain seq x y z
N MET A 1 37.06 -15.01 13.11
CA MET A 1 37.02 -13.54 13.23
C MET A 1 36.06 -13.22 14.36
N ASP A 2 36.52 -12.46 15.35
CA ASP A 2 35.69 -11.95 16.46
C ASP A 2 34.73 -10.91 15.93
N PHE A 3 33.42 -11.19 15.96
CA PHE A 3 32.35 -10.26 15.54
C PHE A 3 31.78 -9.41 16.70
N LEU A 4 32.37 -9.46 17.90
CA LEU A 4 31.75 -8.88 19.11
C LEU A 4 32.54 -7.76 19.78
N ASN A 5 33.54 -7.19 19.12
CA ASN A 5 34.26 -6.00 19.63
C ASN A 5 33.99 -4.78 18.74
N GLY A 6 32.79 -4.22 18.89
CA GLY A 6 32.45 -2.94 18.32
C GLY A 6 31.20 -2.40 18.98
N GLU A 7 31.37 -1.49 19.95
CA GLU A 7 30.34 -0.49 20.30
C GLU A 7 30.23 0.52 19.13
N GLY A 8 30.01 0.01 17.93
CA GLY A 8 29.83 0.78 16.71
C GLY A 8 28.34 1.00 16.51
N TRP A 9 27.90 2.24 16.59
CA TRP A 9 26.69 2.64 15.89
C TRP A 9 26.95 2.33 14.41
N HIS A 10 26.26 1.34 13.88
CA HIS A 10 26.24 1.07 12.45
C HIS A 10 25.04 1.82 11.88
N GLU A 11 25.29 2.86 11.09
CA GLU A 11 24.25 3.49 10.29
C GLU A 11 23.88 2.50 9.18
N CYS A 12 22.61 2.07 9.17
CA CYS A 12 22.06 1.37 8.03
C CYS A 12 21.72 2.43 6.98
N ASP A 13 22.64 2.67 6.06
CA ASP A 13 22.37 3.49 4.87
C ASP A 13 21.53 2.69 3.86
N ASN A 14 20.64 3.37 3.12
CA ASN A 14 19.71 2.77 2.15
C ASN A 14 18.66 1.81 2.76
N VAL A 15 18.16 2.11 3.96
CA VAL A 15 16.96 1.44 4.49
C VAL A 15 15.74 1.97 3.76
N GLU A 16 15.06 1.08 3.07
CA GLU A 16 13.73 1.33 2.55
C GLU A 16 12.71 1.19 3.68
N HIS A 17 12.03 2.29 4.02
CA HIS A 17 10.88 2.23 4.90
C HIS A 17 9.63 2.02 4.05
N CYS A 18 9.14 0.78 4.05
CA CYS A 18 7.77 0.50 3.64
C CYS A 18 6.88 0.77 4.86
N TYR A 19 5.99 1.75 4.73
CA TYR A 19 4.95 2.02 5.71
C TYR A 19 3.63 1.48 5.17
N GLY A 20 2.79 0.96 6.06
CA GLY A 20 1.48 0.50 5.65
C GLY A 20 0.85 -0.48 6.59
N CYS A 21 -0.36 -0.89 6.22
CA CYS A 21 -1.07 -1.99 6.83
C CYS A 21 -1.46 -3.00 5.74
N ASP A 22 -1.55 -4.27 6.12
CA ASP A 22 -2.15 -5.29 5.27
C ASP A 22 -3.59 -4.88 4.92
N LEU A 23 -3.88 -4.78 3.63
CA LEU A 23 -5.14 -4.28 3.09
C LEU A 23 -6.32 -5.19 3.43
N GLU A 24 -6.11 -6.51 3.53
CA GLU A 24 -7.17 -7.43 3.97
C GLU A 24 -7.60 -7.17 5.42
N SER A 25 -6.67 -6.64 6.22
CA SER A 25 -6.80 -6.39 7.66
C SER A 25 -7.06 -4.91 7.99
N SER A 26 -7.23 -4.04 6.98
CA SER A 26 -7.37 -2.59 7.17
C SER A 26 -8.84 -2.14 7.13
N TYR A 27 -9.36 -1.72 8.28
CA TYR A 27 -10.70 -1.14 8.39
C TYR A 27 -10.72 0.32 7.92
N ILE A 28 -11.78 0.73 7.21
CA ILE A 28 -11.88 2.07 6.60
C ILE A 28 -13.10 2.80 7.16
N ASP A 29 -12.84 4.00 7.70
CA ASP A 29 -13.85 4.95 8.16
C ASP A 29 -13.85 6.19 7.28
N ILE A 30 -15.03 6.61 6.82
CA ILE A 30 -15.21 7.81 6.02
C ILE A 30 -16.27 8.70 6.68
N ASP A 31 -15.83 9.84 7.18
CA ASP A 31 -16.68 10.88 7.75
C ASP A 31 -17.00 11.96 6.72
N LEU A 32 -18.29 12.16 6.44
CA LEU A 32 -18.76 13.18 5.50
C LEU A 32 -19.40 14.36 6.24
N PRO A 33 -19.09 15.61 5.85
CA PRO A 33 -19.63 16.79 6.52
C PRO A 33 -21.16 16.83 6.42
N GLY A 34 -21.80 16.98 7.58
CA GLY A 34 -23.26 17.08 7.69
C GLY A 34 -24.01 15.73 7.66
N GLN A 35 -23.29 14.61 7.70
CA GLN A 35 -23.87 13.29 7.96
C GLN A 35 -23.71 12.94 9.44
N GLU A 36 -24.71 12.28 10.03
CA GLU A 36 -24.67 11.81 11.43
C GLU A 36 -23.98 10.43 11.55
N GLU A 37 -23.92 9.67 10.46
CA GLU A 37 -23.37 8.33 10.41
C GLU A 37 -22.07 8.32 9.60
N THR A 38 -21.02 7.75 10.19
CA THR A 38 -19.77 7.39 9.51
C THR A 38 -20.03 6.23 8.55
N ILE A 39 -19.43 6.28 7.36
CA ILE A 39 -19.43 5.14 6.44
C ILE A 39 -18.28 4.23 6.82
N ASN A 40 -18.56 2.94 6.97
CA ASN A 40 -17.62 1.95 7.48
C ASN A 40 -17.47 0.80 6.48
N TYR A 41 -16.24 0.39 6.21
CA TYR A 41 -15.91 -0.78 5.39
C TYR A 41 -14.91 -1.68 6.10
N ASP A 42 -15.11 -3.00 6.00
CA ASP A 42 -14.18 -3.98 6.59
C ASP A 42 -12.79 -3.89 5.96
N ASN A 43 -12.71 -3.57 4.66
CA ASN A 43 -11.49 -3.27 3.90
C ASN A 43 -11.81 -2.64 2.53
N ALA A 44 -10.76 -2.29 1.77
CA ALA A 44 -10.90 -1.73 0.43
C ALA A 44 -11.62 -2.68 -0.54
N TYR A 45 -11.41 -3.99 -0.41
CA TYR A 45 -12.12 -4.98 -1.23
C TYR A 45 -13.64 -4.94 -1.02
N ALA A 46 -14.12 -4.65 0.19
CA ALA A 46 -15.54 -4.48 0.45
C ALA A 46 -16.15 -3.29 -0.33
N ILE A 47 -15.38 -2.24 -0.61
CA ILE A 47 -15.81 -1.13 -1.47
C ILE A 47 -15.86 -1.59 -2.92
N ARG A 48 -14.79 -2.26 -3.40
CA ARG A 48 -14.72 -2.80 -4.76
C ARG A 48 -15.87 -3.76 -5.05
N ASP A 49 -16.06 -4.75 -4.19
CA ASP A 49 -17.02 -5.84 -4.36
C ASP A 49 -18.48 -5.34 -4.37
N LYS A 50 -18.76 -4.18 -3.76
CA LYS A 50 -20.07 -3.51 -3.83
C LYS A 50 -20.49 -3.20 -5.28
N TYR A 51 -19.53 -3.09 -6.19
CA TYR A 51 -19.73 -2.73 -7.59
C TYR A 51 -19.38 -3.86 -8.57
N GLU A 52 -19.17 -5.10 -8.10
CA GLU A 52 -18.87 -6.28 -8.94
C GLU A 52 -19.92 -6.47 -10.05
N ASP A 53 -21.20 -6.25 -9.73
CA ASP A 53 -22.34 -6.38 -10.65
C ASP A 53 -22.75 -5.06 -11.35
N ALA A 54 -21.89 -4.04 -11.33
CA ALA A 54 -22.21 -2.75 -11.96
C ALA A 54 -22.35 -2.88 -13.49
N GLU A 55 -23.22 -2.05 -14.09
CA GLU A 55 -23.35 -2.01 -15.56
C GLU A 55 -22.02 -1.55 -16.21
N GLU A 56 -21.72 -2.02 -17.44
CA GLU A 56 -20.46 -1.69 -18.14
C GLU A 56 -20.17 -0.18 -18.23
N ASN A 57 -21.22 0.64 -18.29
CA ASN A 57 -21.12 2.09 -18.39
C ASN A 57 -21.15 2.82 -17.03
N ALA A 58 -21.18 2.09 -15.91
CA ALA A 58 -21.29 2.67 -14.58
C ALA A 58 -20.11 3.57 -14.24
N PHE A 59 -18.95 3.41 -14.89
CA PHE A 59 -17.72 4.15 -14.59
C PHE A 59 -17.27 5.09 -15.71
N GLU A 60 -18.05 5.25 -16.79
CA GLU A 60 -17.73 6.17 -17.89
C GLU A 60 -17.58 7.63 -17.44
N ASP A 61 -18.15 7.99 -16.27
CA ASP A 61 -18.00 9.31 -15.67
C ASP A 61 -16.63 9.54 -15.00
N ILE A 62 -15.90 8.47 -14.72
CA ILE A 62 -14.55 8.51 -14.12
C ILE A 62 -13.52 8.51 -15.25
N GLY A 63 -13.58 7.49 -16.11
CA GLY A 63 -12.61 7.33 -17.20
C GLY A 63 -13.17 6.45 -18.30
N LYS A 64 -12.62 6.60 -19.50
CA LYS A 64 -12.93 5.68 -20.59
C LYS A 64 -12.25 4.35 -20.31
N ASP A 65 -12.99 3.24 -20.44
CA ASP A 65 -12.49 1.89 -20.19
C ASP A 65 -12.03 1.69 -18.71
N TYR A 66 -12.45 2.57 -17.78
CA TYR A 66 -12.16 2.45 -16.35
C TYR A 66 -12.91 1.28 -15.74
N TRP A 67 -12.19 0.33 -15.17
CA TRP A 67 -12.76 -0.83 -14.49
C TRP A 67 -12.39 -0.82 -13.01
N LEU A 68 -13.39 -0.70 -12.15
CA LEU A 68 -13.16 -0.50 -10.72
C LEU A 68 -12.32 -1.60 -10.09
N GLU A 69 -12.49 -2.86 -10.53
CA GLU A 69 -11.77 -4.00 -9.97
C GLU A 69 -10.26 -3.90 -10.17
N ASP A 70 -9.83 -3.36 -11.30
CA ASP A 70 -8.42 -3.22 -11.66
C ASP A 70 -7.85 -1.86 -11.18
N GLU A 71 -8.70 -0.83 -11.09
CA GLU A 71 -8.24 0.54 -10.91
C GLU A 71 -8.31 1.05 -9.47
N MET A 72 -9.18 0.47 -8.63
CA MET A 72 -9.33 0.89 -7.23
C MET A 72 -8.16 0.44 -6.36
N ILE A 73 -7.48 -0.66 -6.69
CA ILE A 73 -6.34 -1.17 -5.94
C ILE A 73 -5.17 -1.27 -6.93
N ARG A 74 -4.15 -0.44 -6.74
CA ARG A 74 -3.02 -0.32 -7.67
C ARG A 74 -1.73 -0.74 -7.00
N GLU A 75 -1.14 -1.81 -7.50
CA GLU A 75 0.18 -2.25 -7.05
C GLU A 75 1.26 -1.34 -7.66
N GLU A 76 2.06 -0.69 -6.81
CA GLU A 76 3.13 0.19 -7.22
C GLU A 76 4.46 -0.55 -7.43
N ARG A 77 4.67 -1.62 -6.66
CA ARG A 77 5.91 -2.42 -6.64
C ARG A 77 5.78 -3.68 -5.78
N GLU A 78 6.78 -4.55 -5.92
CA GLU A 78 6.96 -5.78 -5.16
C GLU A 78 8.18 -5.72 -4.22
N VAL A 79 8.03 -6.26 -3.01
CA VAL A 79 9.05 -6.40 -1.97
C VAL A 79 8.95 -7.81 -1.40
N TYR A 80 10.03 -8.59 -1.43
CA TYR A 80 10.06 -9.91 -0.78
C TYR A 80 11.13 -9.99 0.29
N THR A 81 10.78 -10.55 1.45
CA THR A 81 11.60 -10.55 2.67
C THR A 81 12.21 -11.91 3.01
N SER A 82 12.13 -12.86 2.08
CA SER A 82 12.59 -14.24 2.28
C SER A 82 13.73 -14.67 1.34
N GLU A 83 14.51 -15.66 1.77
CA GLU A 83 15.59 -16.28 0.98
C GLU A 83 15.02 -16.98 -0.27
N GLY A 84 15.65 -16.78 -1.44
CA GLY A 84 15.26 -17.50 -2.65
C GLY A 84 15.79 -16.89 -3.96
N ASN A 85 15.30 -17.43 -5.08
CA ASN A 85 15.49 -16.85 -6.42
C ASN A 85 14.56 -15.64 -6.57
N ASN A 86 14.82 -14.58 -5.82
CA ASN A 86 14.12 -13.32 -5.97
C ASN A 86 14.80 -12.50 -7.09
N TYR A 87 14.04 -12.16 -8.12
CA TYR A 87 14.55 -11.41 -9.28
C TYR A 87 14.41 -9.90 -9.14
N CYS A 88 13.66 -9.42 -8.14
CA CYS A 88 13.38 -8.00 -7.92
C CYS A 88 14.56 -7.27 -7.25
N TYR A 89 15.52 -8.02 -6.71
CA TYR A 89 16.72 -7.48 -6.07
C TYR A 89 18.02 -8.04 -6.67
N ASP A 90 19.11 -7.32 -6.46
CA ASP A 90 20.45 -7.77 -6.82
C ASP A 90 21.00 -8.77 -5.79
N PRO A 91 21.93 -9.67 -6.17
CA PRO A 91 22.56 -10.57 -5.20
C PRO A 91 23.26 -9.78 -4.09
N GLY A 92 23.03 -10.15 -2.83
CA GLY A 92 23.51 -9.38 -1.70
C GLY A 92 22.95 -9.84 -0.35
N HIS A 93 23.39 -9.18 0.72
CA HIS A 93 22.86 -9.40 2.06
C HIS A 93 21.81 -8.35 2.36
N TYR A 94 20.64 -8.81 2.81
CA TYR A 94 19.48 -7.98 3.08
C TYR A 94 19.07 -8.10 4.53
N PHE A 95 18.42 -7.06 5.03
CA PHE A 95 17.87 -6.98 6.36
C PHE A 95 16.44 -6.47 6.26
N THR A 96 15.52 -7.17 6.93
CA THR A 96 14.13 -6.74 7.08
C THR A 96 13.79 -6.62 8.54
N ALA A 97 13.02 -5.58 8.87
CA ALA A 97 12.44 -5.37 10.18
C ALA A 97 10.95 -5.13 9.99
N TYR A 98 10.13 -5.92 10.69
CA TYR A 98 8.68 -5.77 10.69
C TYR A 98 8.23 -5.34 12.08
N SER A 99 7.47 -4.25 12.16
CA SER A 99 6.75 -3.85 13.37
C SER A 99 5.29 -4.21 13.19
N SER A 100 4.74 -5.00 14.11
CA SER A 100 3.30 -5.23 14.15
C SER A 100 2.68 -4.14 15.00
N GLU A 101 1.84 -3.31 14.40
CA GLU A 101 1.18 -2.20 15.09
C GLU A 101 -0.33 -2.28 14.95
N LYS A 102 -1.05 -1.71 15.91
CA LYS A 102 -2.50 -1.52 15.82
C LYS A 102 -2.83 -0.05 16.02
N GLY A 103 -3.65 0.51 15.14
CA GLY A 103 -4.07 1.90 15.22
C GLY A 103 -4.47 2.44 13.86
N GLY A 104 -4.53 3.75 13.75
CA GLY A 104 -4.68 4.41 12.46
C GLY A 104 -3.34 4.41 11.73
N PHE A 105 -3.30 3.89 10.50
CA PHE A 105 -2.12 3.98 9.65
C PHE A 105 -2.23 5.15 8.67
N ILE A 106 -3.43 5.37 8.12
CA ILE A 106 -3.68 6.47 7.19
C ILE A 106 -4.84 7.28 7.77
N ASP A 107 -4.60 8.58 7.95
CA ASP A 107 -5.60 9.57 8.35
C ASP A 107 -5.50 10.75 7.37
N CYS A 108 -6.57 10.97 6.61
CA CYS A 108 -6.58 11.92 5.50
C CYS A 108 -7.82 12.82 5.60
N GLU A 109 -7.62 14.11 5.38
CA GLU A 109 -8.69 15.09 5.21
C GLU A 109 -8.47 15.81 3.87
N PHE A 110 -9.52 15.91 3.05
CA PHE A 110 -9.44 16.61 1.77
C PHE A 110 -10.74 17.33 1.43
N GLU A 111 -10.63 18.36 0.59
CA GLU A 111 -11.76 19.15 0.13
C GLU A 111 -12.03 18.90 -1.35
N LEU A 112 -13.30 18.69 -1.69
CA LEU A 112 -13.74 18.58 -3.07
C LEU A 112 -14.02 19.96 -3.68
N PRO A 113 -13.82 20.14 -5.00
CA PRO A 113 -14.23 21.35 -5.70
C PRO A 113 -15.73 21.65 -5.50
N VAL A 114 -16.07 22.94 -5.51
CA VAL A 114 -17.45 23.40 -5.26
C VAL A 114 -18.44 22.74 -6.22
N GLY A 115 -19.47 22.10 -5.67
CA GLY A 115 -20.55 21.46 -6.43
C GLY A 115 -20.34 19.96 -6.67
N HIS A 116 -19.17 19.42 -6.31
CA HIS A 116 -18.91 17.99 -6.34
C HIS A 116 -19.32 17.34 -5.01
N LYS A 117 -19.68 16.05 -5.11
CA LYS A 117 -19.99 15.20 -3.96
C LYS A 117 -18.98 14.09 -3.90
N PHE A 118 -18.71 13.63 -2.69
CA PHE A 118 -17.88 12.45 -2.49
C PHE A 118 -18.50 11.24 -3.19
N ASP A 119 -17.65 10.52 -3.89
CA ASP A 119 -17.94 9.29 -4.61
C ASP A 119 -16.80 8.31 -4.34
N GLU A 120 -17.10 7.26 -3.59
CA GLU A 120 -16.13 6.24 -3.15
C GLU A 120 -15.54 5.43 -4.32
N ARG A 121 -16.18 5.41 -5.49
CA ARG A 121 -15.66 4.75 -6.70
C ARG A 121 -14.37 5.40 -7.22
N ARG A 122 -14.09 6.63 -6.78
CA ARG A 122 -12.92 7.43 -7.15
C ARG A 122 -11.77 7.30 -6.14
N LEU A 123 -11.95 6.53 -5.07
CA LEU A 123 -10.87 6.15 -4.18
C LEU A 123 -9.95 5.17 -4.91
N VAL A 124 -8.65 5.37 -4.72
CA VAL A 124 -7.59 4.51 -5.22
C VAL A 124 -6.68 4.18 -4.04
N PHE A 125 -6.47 2.89 -3.80
CA PHE A 125 -5.62 2.35 -2.75
C PHE A 125 -4.33 1.88 -3.41
N ASN A 126 -3.24 2.60 -3.16
CA ASN A 126 -1.93 2.25 -3.73
C ASN A 126 -1.25 1.26 -2.79
N THR A 127 -0.87 0.10 -3.31
CA THR A 127 -0.33 -1.02 -2.54
C THR A 127 1.09 -1.36 -2.94
N ILE A 128 1.79 -2.01 -2.02
CA ILE A 128 3.05 -2.70 -2.26
C ILE A 128 2.76 -4.18 -2.06
N ASP A 129 3.12 -5.03 -3.04
CA ASP A 129 3.13 -6.48 -2.82
C ASP A 129 4.29 -6.79 -1.84
N LEU A 130 3.95 -7.13 -0.60
CA LEU A 130 4.89 -7.58 0.41
C LEU A 130 4.71 -9.07 0.67
N ASP A 131 5.62 -9.88 0.11
CA ASP A 131 5.60 -11.35 0.21
C ASP A 131 4.26 -12.00 -0.22
N GLY A 132 3.64 -11.47 -1.28
CA GLY A 132 2.37 -11.94 -1.83
C GLY A 132 1.13 -11.34 -1.15
N ASN A 133 1.29 -10.25 -0.39
CA ASN A 133 0.19 -9.58 0.32
C ASN A 133 0.15 -8.10 -0.05
N ASP A 134 -1.05 -7.57 -0.27
CA ASP A 134 -1.27 -6.16 -0.58
C ASP A 134 -1.10 -5.30 0.68
N PHE A 135 0.03 -4.61 0.79
CA PHE A 135 0.26 -3.63 1.86
C PHE A 135 -0.11 -2.23 1.39
N LEU A 136 -1.08 -1.61 2.04
CA LEU A 136 -1.53 -0.25 1.74
C LEU A 136 -0.42 0.76 2.03
N ASN A 137 0.05 1.45 0.99
CA ASN A 137 1.10 2.47 1.06
C ASN A 137 0.50 3.89 1.16
N SER A 138 -0.41 4.23 0.25
CA SER A 138 -1.10 5.53 0.22
C SER A 138 -2.52 5.40 -0.33
N ILE A 139 -3.32 6.44 -0.13
CA ILE A 139 -4.66 6.55 -0.71
C ILE A 139 -4.69 7.78 -1.60
N SER A 140 -5.20 7.63 -2.81
CA SER A 140 -5.45 8.73 -3.75
C SER A 140 -6.95 8.87 -4.03
N TYR A 141 -7.33 10.04 -4.55
CA TYR A 141 -8.68 10.31 -5.02
C TYR A 141 -8.64 10.90 -6.42
N ILE A 142 -9.41 10.31 -7.35
CA ILE A 142 -9.55 10.83 -8.71
C ILE A 142 -10.45 12.08 -8.65
N MET A 143 -9.83 13.26 -8.55
CA MET A 143 -10.56 14.53 -8.54
C MET A 143 -11.31 14.71 -9.87
N PRO A 144 -12.33 15.58 -9.93
CA PRO A 144 -13.12 15.78 -11.15
C PRO A 144 -12.32 16.19 -12.40
N ASP A 145 -11.18 16.85 -12.20
CA ASP A 145 -10.30 17.33 -13.27
C ASP A 145 -9.02 16.48 -13.41
N ASP A 146 -8.88 15.39 -12.64
CA ASP A 146 -7.71 14.50 -12.70
C ASP A 146 -7.80 13.57 -13.90
N ASP A 147 -6.64 13.11 -14.37
CA ASP A 147 -6.55 11.93 -15.21
C ASP A 147 -6.76 10.69 -14.30
N PRO A 148 -7.66 9.75 -14.64
CA PRO A 148 -7.78 8.51 -13.87
C PRO A 148 -6.46 7.75 -13.71
N GLU A 149 -5.53 7.86 -14.67
CA GLU A 149 -4.20 7.24 -14.57
C GLU A 149 -3.27 7.96 -13.56
N ASP A 150 -3.55 9.21 -13.22
CA ASP A 150 -2.72 10.05 -12.32
C ASP A 150 -3.60 10.75 -11.25
N PRO A 151 -4.16 9.99 -10.30
CA PRO A 151 -5.04 10.52 -9.26
C PRO A 151 -4.26 11.34 -8.23
N THR A 152 -4.92 12.35 -7.66
CA THR A 152 -4.33 13.13 -6.57
C THR A 152 -4.16 12.29 -5.31
N GLU A 153 -2.92 12.07 -4.87
CA GLU A 153 -2.61 11.45 -3.57
C GLU A 153 -3.16 12.31 -2.42
N LEU A 154 -3.83 11.67 -1.46
CA LEU A 154 -4.37 12.33 -0.28
C LEU A 154 -3.27 12.54 0.76
N ASP A 155 -3.26 13.72 1.38
CA ASP A 155 -2.27 14.05 2.40
C ASP A 155 -2.51 13.17 3.65
N ASN A 156 -1.58 12.28 3.93
CA ASN A 156 -1.62 11.41 5.10
C ASN A 156 -1.04 12.16 6.30
N MET A 157 -1.90 12.53 7.23
CA MET A 157 -1.52 13.20 8.48
C MET A 157 -0.89 12.25 9.51
N GLY A 158 -0.79 10.96 9.15
CA GLY A 158 -0.36 9.87 10.02
C GLY A 158 -1.45 9.50 11.02
N GLY A 159 -1.39 8.27 11.54
CA GLY A 159 -2.29 7.85 12.61
C GLY A 159 -1.54 7.43 13.87
N ASP A 160 -2.30 7.25 14.95
CA ASP A 160 -1.76 6.80 16.24
C ASP A 160 -1.70 5.27 16.24
N THR A 161 -0.50 4.72 16.04
CA THR A 161 -0.23 3.29 16.09
C THR A 161 0.36 2.88 17.44
N THR A 162 -0.06 1.72 17.93
CA THR A 162 0.49 1.11 19.14
C THR A 162 1.21 -0.18 18.79
N GLY A 163 2.52 -0.19 19.02
CA GLY A 163 3.36 -1.37 18.79
C GLY A 163 2.88 -2.57 19.60
N LYS A 164 2.78 -3.72 18.92
CA LYS A 164 2.45 -5.03 19.50
C LYS A 164 3.63 -5.98 19.50
N GLY A 165 4.59 -5.77 18.61
CA GLY A 165 5.82 -6.54 18.54
C GLY A 165 6.68 -6.07 17.37
N TRP A 166 7.90 -6.57 17.33
CA TRP A 166 8.78 -6.41 16.17
C TRP A 166 9.52 -7.71 15.94
N GLU A 167 9.86 -7.96 14.68
CA GLU A 167 10.77 -9.00 14.27
C GLU A 167 11.80 -8.45 13.30
N CYS A 168 12.98 -9.08 13.27
CA CYS A 168 14.00 -8.77 12.28
C CYS A 168 14.54 -10.07 11.69
N SER A 169 14.80 -10.03 10.39
CA SER A 169 15.42 -11.10 9.63
C SER A 169 16.62 -10.57 8.85
N MET A 170 17.64 -11.42 8.69
CA MET A 170 18.78 -11.15 7.83
C MET A 170 18.92 -12.34 6.89
N PHE A 171 18.99 -12.07 5.60
CA PHE A 171 18.97 -13.09 4.55
C PHE A 171 19.90 -12.71 3.39
N GLU A 172 20.25 -13.70 2.58
CA GLU A 172 21.09 -13.52 1.40
C GLU A 172 20.28 -13.84 0.13
N ILE A 173 20.28 -12.92 -0.84
CA ILE A 173 19.78 -13.17 -2.18
C ILE A 173 20.95 -13.63 -3.04
N THR A 174 20.81 -14.80 -3.66
CA THR A 174 21.79 -15.36 -4.59
C THR A 174 21.14 -15.56 -5.96
N ARG A 175 21.94 -15.57 -7.03
CA ARG A 175 21.49 -15.99 -8.36
C ARG A 175 22.17 -17.29 -8.74
N PRO A 176 21.47 -18.26 -9.34
CA PRO A 176 22.14 -19.40 -9.94
C PRO A 176 23.13 -18.88 -10.98
N VAL A 177 24.40 -19.29 -10.85
CA VAL A 177 25.39 -19.01 -11.88
C VAL A 177 24.93 -19.80 -13.10
N GLU A 178 24.70 -19.15 -14.24
CA GLU A 178 24.55 -19.89 -15.50
C GLU A 178 25.85 -20.70 -15.67
N ASP A 179 25.76 -22.02 -15.55
CA ASP A 179 26.83 -22.89 -16.00
C ASP A 179 26.93 -22.66 -17.51
N ASP A 180 27.93 -21.85 -17.92
CA ASP A 180 28.40 -21.80 -19.29
C ASP A 180 28.87 -23.23 -19.65
N ASP A 181 27.93 -24.04 -20.13
CA ASP A 181 28.18 -25.36 -20.70
C ASP A 181 29.23 -25.20 -21.81
N LYS A 182 30.45 -25.69 -21.52
CA LYS A 182 31.60 -25.74 -22.43
C LYS A 182 31.43 -26.76 -23.55
#